data_AF-A0A352XDZ4-F1
#
_entry.id   AF-A0A352XDZ4-F1
#
_cell.length_a   1.000
_cell.length_b   1.000
_cell.length_c   1.000
_cell.angle_alpha   90.00
_cell.angle_beta   90.00
_cell.angle_gamma   90.00
#
_symmetry.space_group_name_H-M   'P 1'
#
loop_
_entity.id
_entity.type
_entity.pdbx_description
1 polymer ?
#
loop_
_entity_poly.entity_id
_entity_poly.type
_entity_poly.pdbx_seq_one_letter_code
_entity_poly.pdbx_strand_id
1 'polypeptide(L)'
;MRDLSQLNSQEVINNQSQSLRCYGIVWQDTTQPNGFGIPNEDELVNVPYQFQISANEYGRVHGFFSENIFYIVWLDPDHNLYS
;
A
#
# COMPACT_ATOMS: atom_id res chain seq x y z
N MET A 1 -10.44 14.16 -10.03
CA MET A 1 -9.65 13.07 -10.63
C MET A 1 -8.43 13.55 -11.43
N ARG A 2 -8.37 14.82 -11.89
CA ARG A 2 -7.24 15.38 -12.66
C ARG A 2 -5.92 15.52 -11.89
N ASP A 3 -5.94 15.54 -10.55
CA ASP A 3 -4.73 15.83 -9.76
C ASP A 3 -3.92 14.58 -9.35
N LEU A 4 -4.53 13.39 -9.32
CA LEU A 4 -3.85 12.16 -8.91
C LEU A 4 -2.96 11.56 -10.02
N SER A 5 -3.36 11.70 -11.28
CA SER A 5 -2.64 11.10 -12.41
C SER A 5 -1.33 11.82 -12.77
N GLN A 6 -1.03 12.94 -12.10
CA GLN A 6 0.21 13.69 -12.28
C GLN A 6 1.24 13.38 -11.19
N LEU A 7 0.87 12.61 -10.15
CA LEU A 7 1.75 12.30 -9.05
C LEU A 7 2.83 11.31 -9.49
N ASN A 8 4.08 11.60 -9.15
CA ASN A 8 5.16 10.63 -9.20
C ASN A 8 5.14 9.72 -7.96
N SER A 9 5.99 8.68 -7.93
CA SER A 9 5.99 7.69 -6.84
C SER A 9 6.28 8.29 -5.46
N GLN A 10 7.19 9.26 -5.35
CA GLN A 10 7.45 9.94 -4.07
C GLN A 10 6.26 10.79 -3.64
N GLU A 11 5.62 11.47 -4.58
CA GLU A 11 4.41 12.24 -4.30
C GLU A 11 3.27 11.34 -3.85
N VAL A 12 3.12 10.13 -4.42
CA VAL A 12 2.16 9.11 -3.98
C VAL A 12 2.46 8.64 -2.57
N ILE A 13 3.70 8.25 -2.28
CA ILE A 13 4.15 7.76 -0.96
C ILE A 13 3.90 8.81 0.13
N ASN A 14 4.19 10.07 -0.17
CA ASN A 14 4.00 11.16 0.78
C ASN A 14 2.57 11.73 0.76
N ASN A 15 1.66 11.18 -0.05
CA ASN A 15 0.31 11.69 -0.21
C ASN A 15 -0.61 11.23 0.92
N GLN A 16 -0.84 12.11 1.89
CA GLN A 16 -1.83 11.90 2.95
C GLN A 16 -3.23 12.45 2.62
N SER A 17 -3.49 12.84 1.36
CA SER A 17 -4.82 13.34 0.97
C SER A 17 -5.88 12.26 1.12
N GLN A 18 -7.11 12.68 1.42
CA GLN A 18 -8.24 11.78 1.61
C GLN A 18 -8.57 10.93 0.38
N SER A 19 -8.13 11.34 -0.82
CA SER A 19 -8.45 10.66 -2.07
C SER A 19 -7.49 9.52 -2.45
N LEU A 20 -6.31 9.41 -1.81
CA LEU A 20 -5.35 8.33 -2.10
C LEU A 20 -4.92 7.58 -0.83
N ARG A 21 -4.64 8.31 0.27
CA ARG A 21 -4.27 7.77 1.58
C ARG A 21 -3.25 6.62 1.48
N CYS A 22 -2.07 6.91 0.91
CA CYS A 22 -1.00 5.93 0.86
C CYS A 22 -0.27 5.91 2.21
N TYR A 23 -0.21 4.74 2.84
CA TYR A 23 0.43 4.57 4.13
C TYR A 23 1.37 3.37 4.12
N GLY A 24 2.52 3.52 4.78
CA GLY A 24 3.41 2.41 5.07
C GLY A 24 2.70 1.39 5.97
N ILE A 25 2.92 0.10 5.73
CA ILE A 25 2.40 -0.97 6.57
C ILE A 25 3.42 -1.25 7.67
N VAL A 26 2.94 -1.29 8.91
CA VAL A 26 3.72 -1.67 10.09
C VAL A 26 3.25 -3.07 10.47
N TRP A 27 3.95 -4.10 9.98
CA TRP A 27 3.47 -5.49 10.04
C TRP A 27 3.11 -5.96 11.45
N GLN A 28 3.84 -5.49 12.45
CA GLN A 28 3.64 -5.85 13.86
C GLN A 28 2.25 -5.47 14.38
N ASP A 29 1.61 -4.47 13.75
CA ASP A 29 0.28 -3.97 14.10
C ASP A 29 -0.84 -4.59 13.25
N THR A 30 -0.52 -5.60 12.44
CA THR A 30 -1.45 -6.24 11.50
C THR A 30 -1.76 -7.68 11.89
N THR A 31 -2.77 -8.25 11.24
CA THR A 31 -3.05 -9.70 11.31
C THR A 31 -1.98 -10.55 10.62
N GLN A 32 -1.05 -9.94 9.88
CA GLN A 32 0.02 -10.58 9.12
C GLN A 32 1.41 -10.09 9.59
N PRO A 33 1.85 -10.44 10.82
CA PRO A 33 3.10 -9.90 11.40
C PRO A 33 4.38 -10.33 10.68
N ASN A 34 4.30 -11.33 9.80
CA ASN A 34 5.44 -11.86 9.06
C ASN A 34 5.57 -11.30 7.64
N GLY A 35 4.82 -10.26 7.30
CA GLY A 35 4.88 -9.63 5.98
C GLY A 35 3.95 -10.23 4.95
N PHE A 36 4.28 -10.00 3.68
CA PHE A 36 3.57 -10.55 2.53
C PHE A 36 3.69 -12.08 2.41
N GLY A 37 4.69 -12.68 3.04
CA GLY A 37 4.94 -14.13 3.00
C GLY A 37 5.55 -14.61 1.69
N ILE A 38 6.25 -13.71 0.97
CA ILE A 38 6.94 -14.04 -0.28
C ILE A 38 8.42 -14.38 -0.03
N PRO A 39 9.06 -15.22 -0.86
CA PRO A 39 10.48 -15.51 -0.71
C PRO A 39 11.34 -14.26 -0.85
N ASN A 40 12.37 -14.14 0.00
CA ASN A 40 13.33 -13.02 0.01
C ASN A 40 12.66 -11.63 0.12
N GLU A 41 11.54 -11.55 0.84
CA GLU A 41 10.79 -10.30 1.00
C GLU A 41 11.67 -9.14 1.49
N ASP A 42 12.51 -9.36 2.50
CA ASP A 42 13.39 -8.32 3.07
C ASP A 42 14.42 -7.77 2.06
N GLU A 43 14.76 -8.54 1.02
CA GLU A 43 15.66 -8.09 -0.06
C GLU A 43 14.91 -7.34 -1.17
N LEU A 44 13.62 -7.66 -1.35
CA LEU A 44 12.77 -7.14 -2.43
C LEU A 44 11.97 -5.90 -2.00
N VAL A 45 11.55 -5.87 -0.74
CA VAL A 45 10.58 -4.92 -0.19
C VAL A 45 11.26 -4.05 0.84
N ASN A 46 11.61 -2.82 0.45
CA ASN A 46 12.14 -1.84 1.39
C ASN A 46 11.05 -1.32 2.35
N VAL A 47 9.91 -0.90 1.78
CA VAL A 47 8.76 -0.42 2.56
C VAL A 47 7.48 -0.98 1.94
N PRO A 48 6.67 -1.73 2.71
CA PRO A 48 5.34 -2.14 2.29
C PRO A 48 4.37 -0.96 2.41
N TYR A 49 3.44 -0.85 1.48
CA TYR A 49 2.43 0.21 1.43
C TYR A 49 1.05 -0.35 1.21
N GLN A 50 0.07 0.37 1.72
CA GLN A 50 -1.33 0.25 1.36
C GLN A 50 -1.84 1.56 0.75
N PHE A 51 -2.79 1.48 -0.16
CA PHE A 51 -3.62 2.62 -0.54
C PHE A 51 -5.06 2.20 -0.83
N GLN A 52 -5.95 3.17 -0.75
CA GLN A 52 -7.38 2.98 -0.91
C GLN A 52 -7.78 3.13 -2.37
N ILE A 53 -8.61 2.21 -2.89
CA ILE A 53 -9.04 2.23 -4.31
C ILE A 53 -10.23 3.19 -4.52
N SER A 54 -11.08 3.34 -3.52
CA SER A 54 -12.28 4.17 -3.57
C SER A 54 -12.55 4.80 -2.21
N ALA A 55 -13.20 5.97 -2.17
CA ALA A 55 -13.42 6.75 -0.94
C ALA A 55 -14.29 6.06 0.15
N ASN A 56 -14.77 4.84 -0.07
CA ASN A 56 -15.47 4.01 0.92
C ASN A 56 -14.48 3.35 1.89
N GLU A 57 -14.92 2.96 3.09
CA GLU A 57 -14.03 2.39 4.11
C GLU A 57 -13.31 1.09 3.69
N TYR A 58 -13.86 0.40 2.68
CA TYR A 58 -13.44 -0.91 2.19
C TYR A 58 -12.55 -0.81 0.94
N GLY A 59 -11.80 -1.87 0.65
CA GLY A 59 -10.92 -1.96 -0.52
C GLY A 59 -9.55 -1.31 -0.30
N ARG A 60 -8.56 -2.16 -0.05
CA ARG A 60 -7.14 -1.80 -0.08
C ARG A 60 -6.38 -2.59 -1.13
N VAL A 61 -5.38 -1.94 -1.69
CA VAL A 61 -4.30 -2.63 -2.40
C VAL A 61 -3.09 -2.58 -1.48
N HIS A 62 -2.46 -3.74 -1.28
CA HIS A 62 -1.22 -3.85 -0.53
C HIS A 62 -0.09 -4.26 -1.47
N GLY A 63 1.06 -3.62 -1.32
CA GLY A 63 2.19 -3.83 -2.22
C GLY A 63 3.39 -2.99 -1.83
N PHE A 64 4.30 -2.79 -2.77
CA PHE A 64 5.51 -2.02 -2.53
C PHE A 64 5.99 -1.32 -3.80
N PHE A 65 6.79 -0.26 -3.61
CA PHE A 65 7.44 0.42 -4.72
C PHE A 65 8.83 -0.16 -4.97
N SER A 66 9.14 -0.39 -6.25
CA SER A 66 10.52 -0.44 -6.74
C SER A 66 10.66 0.68 -7.76
N GLU A 67 11.47 1.68 -7.42
CA GLU A 67 11.61 2.93 -8.19
C GLU A 67 10.25 3.65 -8.41
N ASN A 68 9.73 3.63 -9.64
CA ASN A 68 8.46 4.23 -10.03
C ASN A 68 7.35 3.20 -10.30
N ILE A 69 7.61 1.91 -10.04
CA ILE A 69 6.67 0.81 -10.27
C ILE A 69 6.09 0.37 -8.93
N PHE A 70 4.77 0.32 -8.85
CA PHE A 70 4.08 -0.29 -7.71
C PHE A 70 3.76 -1.75 -8.02
N TYR A 71 4.30 -2.67 -7.23
CA TYR A 71 4.02 -4.10 -7.32
C TYR A 71 2.88 -4.44 -6.38
N ILE A 72 1.76 -4.89 -6.95
CA ILE A 72 0.60 -5.35 -6.19
C ILE A 72 0.84 -6.78 -5.72
N VAL A 73 0.69 -7.00 -4.41
CA VAL A 73 0.80 -8.33 -3.81
C VAL A 73 -0.59 -8.84 -3.40
N TRP A 74 -1.38 -8.00 -2.72
CA TRP A 74 -2.74 -8.36 -2.28
C TRP A 74 -3.78 -7.35 -2.74
N LEU A 75 -4.96 -7.89 -3.05
CA LEU A 75 -6.21 -7.13 -3.11
C LEU A 75 -7.01 -7.52 -1.87
N ASP A 76 -7.29 -6.53 -1.02
CA ASP A 76 -7.99 -6.70 0.26
C ASP A 76 -9.31 -5.93 0.21
N PRO A 77 -10.35 -6.48 -0.44
CA PRO A 77 -11.64 -5.81 -0.61
C PRO A 77 -12.32 -5.55 0.74
N ASP A 78 -12.11 -6.42 1.73
CA ASP A 78 -12.79 -6.37 3.02
C ASP A 78 -12.00 -5.65 4.11
N HIS A 79 -10.80 -5.14 3.79
CA HIS A 79 -9.92 -4.40 4.71
C HIS A 79 -9.52 -5.23 5.96
N ASN A 80 -9.18 -6.50 5.77
CA ASN A 80 -8.91 -7.46 6.85
C ASN A 80 -7.48 -7.39 7.41
N LEU A 81 -6.59 -6.59 6.80
CA LEU A 81 -5.19 -6.56 7.25
C LEU A 81 -5.04 -5.98 8.66
N TYR A 82 -5.85 -4.98 9.01
CA TYR A 82 -5.88 -4.36 10.33
C TYR A 82 -7.11 -4.82 11.10
N SER A 83 -6.94 -5.07 12.41
CA SER A 83 -8.02 -5.48 13.32
C SER A 83 -8.71 -4.29 13.96
#